data_AF-A0A1G0YKY9-F1
#
_entry.id   AF-A0A1G0YKY9-F1
#
_cell.length_a   1.000
_cell.length_b   1.000
_cell.length_c   1.000
_cell.angle_alpha   90.00
_cell.angle_beta   90.00
_cell.angle_gamma   90.00
#
_symmetry.space_group_name_H-M   'P 1'
#
loop_
_entity.id
_entity.type
_entity.pdbx_description
1 polymer ?
#
loop_
_entity_poly.entity_id
_entity_poly.type
_entity_poly.pdbx_seq_one_letter_code
_entity_poly.pdbx_strand_id
1 'polypeptide(L)'
;MQRSRLHNQPTDDALKKEREGYHLLAAMYVRLEGKKKFPFAYVAQLACFRASAMLDDAPAQYILGKKLLEEAKLRESWEAAGVFASQSNVRNMTQLYEEAHAFLMAAEALSHVEAKRLRGLCYINGWGVPEDKKKGFELIVASIQQENSWDRVPQIFASMGLNKPEFFSALTQMRGKT
;
A
#
# COMPACT_ATOMS: atom_id res chain seq x y z
N MET A 1 23.87 12.21 -3.43
CA MET A 1 22.87 13.18 -2.93
C MET A 1 22.59 13.10 -1.43
N GLN A 2 22.59 11.93 -0.78
CA GLN A 2 22.35 11.83 0.68
C GLN A 2 23.40 12.54 1.56
N ARG A 3 24.66 12.60 1.14
CA ARG A 3 25.76 13.21 1.92
C ARG A 3 25.62 14.73 2.14
N SER A 4 24.94 15.45 1.25
CA SER A 4 24.72 16.90 1.36
C SER A 4 23.55 17.28 2.28
N ARG A 5 22.67 16.32 2.60
CA ARG A 5 21.51 16.53 3.50
C ARG A 5 21.85 16.37 4.99
N LEU A 6 23.04 15.82 5.31
CA LEU A 6 23.50 15.62 6.69
C LEU A 6 23.91 16.92 7.40
N HIS A 7 24.17 18.01 6.66
CA HIS A 7 24.63 19.29 7.24
C HIS A 7 23.68 20.47 6.96
N ASN A 8 22.66 20.25 6.13
CA ASN A 8 21.61 21.23 5.86
C ASN A 8 20.29 20.49 5.66
N GLN A 9 19.59 20.25 6.76
CA GLN A 9 18.31 19.57 6.72
C GLN A 9 17.32 20.48 5.97
N PRO A 10 16.70 20.01 4.87
CA PRO A 10 15.75 20.81 4.12
C PRO A 10 14.59 21.21 5.02
N THR A 11 14.06 22.42 4.83
CA THR A 11 12.88 22.90 5.55
C THR A 11 11.64 22.06 5.18
N ASP A 12 10.64 22.05 6.06
CA ASP A 12 9.38 21.34 5.79
C ASP A 12 8.71 21.82 4.50
N ASP A 13 8.79 23.11 4.19
CA ASP A 13 8.30 23.70 2.94
C ASP A 13 9.07 23.19 1.71
N ALA A 14 10.40 23.00 1.83
CA ALA A 14 11.20 22.45 0.75
C ALA A 14 10.86 20.98 0.51
N LEU A 15 10.70 20.19 1.59
CA LEU A 15 10.28 18.79 1.51
C LEU A 15 8.88 18.64 0.93
N LYS A 16 7.94 19.52 1.30
CA LYS A 16 6.60 19.55 0.72
C LYS A 16 6.63 19.79 -0.78
N LYS A 17 7.37 20.80 -1.25
CA LYS A 17 7.55 21.09 -2.67
C LYS A 17 8.22 19.93 -3.42
N GLU A 18 9.19 19.27 -2.79
CA GLU A 18 9.87 18.10 -3.37
C GLU A 18 8.89 16.94 -3.57
N ARG A 19 8.07 16.62 -2.56
CA ARG A 19 7.00 15.61 -2.66
C ARG A 19 5.99 15.96 -3.76
N GLU A 20 5.48 17.19 -3.78
CA GLU A 20 4.56 17.66 -4.83
C GLU A 20 5.16 17.52 -6.24
N GLY A 21 6.43 17.85 -6.39
CA GLY A 21 7.16 17.66 -7.65
C GLY A 21 7.21 16.20 -8.09
N TYR A 22 7.46 15.26 -7.17
CA TYR A 22 7.44 13.83 -7.50
C TYR A 22 6.04 13.35 -7.91
N HIS A 23 4.96 13.81 -7.27
CA HIS A 23 3.60 13.48 -7.66
C HIS A 23 3.25 14.01 -9.07
N LEU A 24 3.65 15.24 -9.39
CA LEU A 24 3.44 15.83 -10.72
C LEU A 24 4.18 15.04 -11.80
N LEU A 25 5.45 14.68 -11.55
CA LEU A 25 6.23 13.85 -12.47
C LEU A 25 5.61 12.46 -12.64
N ALA A 26 5.20 11.81 -11.55
CA ALA A 26 4.53 10.51 -11.60
C ALA A 26 3.24 10.58 -12.45
N ALA A 27 2.43 11.63 -12.27
CA ALA A 27 1.21 11.84 -13.06
C ALA A 27 1.49 12.13 -14.55
N MET A 28 2.62 12.76 -14.87
CA MET A 28 3.09 12.86 -16.26
C MET A 28 3.43 11.48 -16.82
N TYR A 29 4.20 10.67 -16.10
CA TYR A 29 4.60 9.35 -16.56
C TYR A 29 3.41 8.39 -16.75
N VAL A 30 2.39 8.44 -15.90
CA VAL A 30 1.13 7.67 -16.10
C VAL A 30 0.53 7.95 -17.48
N ARG A 31 0.48 9.22 -17.89
CA ARG A 31 -0.06 9.62 -19.21
C ARG A 31 0.82 9.19 -20.39
N LEU A 32 2.02 8.69 -20.11
CA LEU A 32 2.99 8.23 -21.10
C LEU A 32 3.10 6.69 -21.13
N GLU A 33 2.46 5.98 -20.21
CA GLU A 33 2.44 4.52 -20.20
C GLU A 33 1.90 3.95 -21.51
N GLY A 34 2.55 2.89 -22.00
CA GLY A 34 2.22 2.25 -23.28
C GLY A 34 2.68 3.01 -24.53
N LYS A 35 3.17 4.25 -24.41
CA LYS A 35 3.67 5.01 -25.57
C LYS A 35 5.04 4.51 -25.99
N LYS A 36 5.20 4.11 -27.25
CA LYS A 36 6.48 3.62 -27.84
C LYS A 36 7.67 4.56 -27.61
N LYS A 37 7.44 5.89 -27.59
CA LYS A 37 8.47 6.90 -27.34
C LYS A 37 8.91 6.98 -25.87
N PHE A 38 8.16 6.38 -24.94
CA PHE A 38 8.39 6.40 -23.50
C PHE A 38 8.29 4.98 -22.92
N PRO A 39 9.16 4.03 -23.37
CA PRO A 39 9.03 2.62 -23.01
C PRO A 39 9.22 2.34 -21.51
N PHE A 40 9.86 3.26 -20.79
CA PHE A 40 10.13 3.13 -19.35
C PHE A 40 9.27 4.06 -18.48
N ALA A 41 8.15 4.57 -19.01
CA ALA A 41 7.28 5.49 -18.27
C ALA A 41 6.83 4.90 -16.92
N TYR A 42 6.43 3.63 -16.90
CA TYR A 42 6.05 2.94 -15.66
C TYR A 42 7.21 2.85 -14.65
N VAL A 43 8.43 2.56 -15.10
CA VAL A 43 9.61 2.50 -14.23
C VAL A 43 9.92 3.89 -13.66
N ALA A 44 9.82 4.92 -14.49
CA ALA A 44 10.03 6.31 -14.06
C ALA A 44 8.96 6.78 -13.06
N GLN A 45 7.70 6.38 -13.27
CA GLN A 45 6.60 6.62 -12.32
C GLN A 45 6.92 5.99 -10.95
N LEU A 46 7.30 4.70 -10.91
CA LEU A 46 7.67 4.02 -9.68
C LEU A 46 8.88 4.67 -8.99
N ALA A 47 9.86 5.13 -9.77
CA ALA A 47 11.02 5.84 -9.24
C ALA A 47 10.62 7.17 -8.55
N CYS A 48 9.67 7.92 -9.12
CA CYS A 48 9.13 9.13 -8.48
C CYS A 48 8.46 8.81 -7.14
N PHE A 49 7.60 7.78 -7.09
CA PHE A 49 6.97 7.40 -5.83
C PHE A 49 7.99 6.89 -4.81
N ARG A 50 9.03 6.14 -5.22
CA ARG A 50 10.11 5.70 -4.32
C ARG A 50 10.85 6.88 -3.72
N ALA A 51 11.21 7.86 -4.54
CA ALA A 51 11.87 9.07 -4.07
C ALA A 51 11.00 9.86 -3.09
N SER A 52 9.70 10.01 -3.39
CA SER A 52 8.76 10.70 -2.50
C SER A 52 8.52 9.94 -1.19
N ALA A 53 8.41 8.61 -1.25
CA ALA A 53 8.21 7.76 -0.07
C ALA A 53 9.37 7.82 0.93
N MET A 54 10.60 8.10 0.47
CA MET A 54 11.76 8.36 1.33
C MET A 54 11.72 9.72 2.05
N LEU A 55 10.73 10.57 1.75
CA LEU A 55 10.49 11.86 2.38
C LEU A 55 9.25 11.84 3.28
N ASP A 56 8.93 10.68 3.86
CA ASP A 56 7.74 10.47 4.70
C ASP A 56 6.44 10.94 4.02
N ASP A 57 6.30 10.61 2.74
CA ASP A 57 5.11 10.88 1.95
C ASP A 57 4.14 9.71 2.04
N ALA A 58 3.18 9.80 2.96
CA ALA A 58 2.25 8.71 3.23
C ALA A 58 1.47 8.25 1.96
N PRO A 59 0.93 9.17 1.11
CA PRO A 59 0.34 8.79 -0.18
C PRO A 59 1.28 7.98 -1.08
N ALA A 60 2.54 8.39 -1.23
CA ALA A 60 3.48 7.65 -2.09
C ALA A 60 3.86 6.29 -1.49
N GLN A 61 4.05 6.22 -0.17
CA GLN A 61 4.27 4.96 0.55
C GLN A 61 3.09 4.01 0.34
N TYR A 62 1.84 4.49 0.49
CA TYR A 62 0.65 3.68 0.22
C TYR A 62 0.59 3.20 -1.25
N ILE A 63 0.82 4.09 -2.21
CA ILE A 63 0.78 3.75 -3.65
C ILE A 63 1.83 2.68 -3.98
N LEU A 64 3.05 2.81 -3.48
CA LEU A 64 4.10 1.80 -3.66
C LEU A 64 3.73 0.48 -3.00
N GLY A 65 3.35 0.53 -1.72
CA GLY A 65 2.96 -0.66 -0.96
C GLY A 65 1.87 -1.44 -1.69
N LYS A 66 0.85 -0.74 -2.19
CA LYS A 66 -0.23 -1.35 -2.99
C LYS A 66 0.28 -1.97 -4.28
N LYS A 67 1.09 -1.27 -5.08
CA LYS A 67 1.61 -1.79 -6.36
C LYS A 67 2.51 -3.02 -6.16
N LEU A 68 3.40 -2.98 -5.17
CA LEU A 68 4.28 -4.09 -4.83
C LEU A 68 3.47 -5.30 -4.33
N LEU A 69 2.45 -5.08 -3.51
CA LEU A 69 1.54 -6.11 -3.03
C LEU A 69 0.77 -6.77 -4.20
N GLU A 70 0.27 -5.97 -5.14
CA GLU A 70 -0.42 -6.48 -6.34
C GLU A 70 0.50 -7.34 -7.20
N GLU A 71 1.75 -6.92 -7.40
CA GLU A 71 2.75 -7.73 -8.12
C GLU A 71 3.08 -9.02 -7.37
N ALA A 72 3.28 -8.96 -6.05
CA ALA A 72 3.56 -10.13 -5.22
C ALA A 72 2.44 -11.18 -5.32
N LYS A 73 1.17 -10.74 -5.19
CA LYS A 73 0.00 -11.61 -5.33
C LYS A 73 -0.11 -12.25 -6.72
N LEU A 74 0.22 -11.50 -7.77
CA LEU A 74 0.23 -12.03 -9.13
C LEU A 74 1.31 -13.10 -9.30
N ARG A 75 2.51 -12.85 -8.77
CA ARG A 75 3.62 -13.82 -8.78
C ARG A 75 3.31 -15.07 -7.98
N GLU A 76 2.65 -14.93 -6.84
CA GLU A 76 2.16 -16.06 -6.04
C GLU A 76 1.14 -16.90 -6.83
N SER A 77 0.19 -16.24 -7.49
CA SER A 77 -0.78 -16.94 -8.35
C SER A 77 -0.11 -17.67 -9.51
N TRP A 78 0.90 -17.07 -10.14
CA TRP A 78 1.67 -17.70 -11.22
C TRP A 78 2.59 -18.82 -10.74
N GLU A 79 3.15 -18.72 -9.53
CA GLU A 79 3.89 -19.79 -8.87
C GLU A 79 2.97 -21.00 -8.67
N ALA A 80 1.81 -20.77 -8.04
CA ALA A 80 0.82 -21.82 -7.76
C ALA A 80 0.27 -22.47 -9.03
N ALA A 81 0.16 -21.71 -10.13
CA ALA A 81 -0.28 -22.20 -11.43
C ALA A 81 0.84 -22.91 -12.23
N GLY A 82 2.07 -22.96 -11.72
CA GLY A 82 3.20 -23.57 -12.43
C GLY A 82 3.81 -22.73 -13.55
N VAL A 83 3.31 -21.50 -13.79
CA VAL A 83 3.76 -20.63 -14.89
C VAL A 83 5.17 -20.09 -14.62
N PHE A 84 5.43 -19.65 -13.39
CA PHE A 84 6.72 -19.12 -12.95
C PHE A 84 7.39 -19.96 -11.86
N ALA A 85 6.95 -21.23 -11.69
CA ALA A 85 7.42 -22.14 -10.65
C ALA A 85 8.94 -22.26 -10.61
N SER A 86 9.57 -21.46 -9.76
CA SER A 86 11.03 -21.32 -9.69
C SER A 86 11.47 -20.66 -8.41
N GLN A 87 12.64 -21.05 -7.92
CA GLN A 87 13.24 -20.44 -6.73
C GLN A 87 13.45 -18.93 -6.87
N SER A 88 13.75 -18.45 -8.09
CA SER A 88 13.88 -17.03 -8.40
C SER A 88 12.56 -16.29 -8.25
N ASN A 89 11.43 -16.86 -8.70
CA ASN A 89 10.12 -16.24 -8.53
C ASN A 89 9.72 -16.21 -7.06
N VAL A 90 9.92 -17.31 -6.32
CA VAL A 90 9.67 -17.36 -4.87
C VAL A 90 10.45 -16.26 -4.14
N ARG A 91 11.76 -16.13 -4.41
CA ARG A 91 12.60 -15.08 -3.79
C ARG A 91 12.07 -13.68 -4.12
N ASN A 92 11.77 -13.42 -5.40
CA ASN A 92 11.29 -12.11 -5.84
C ASN A 92 9.91 -11.78 -5.23
N MET A 93 9.00 -12.76 -5.18
CA MET A 93 7.69 -12.64 -4.53
C MET A 93 7.83 -12.33 -3.04
N THR A 94 8.69 -13.04 -2.31
CA THR A 94 8.96 -12.78 -0.89
C THR A 94 9.47 -11.36 -0.67
N GLN A 95 10.45 -10.92 -1.45
CA GLN A 95 10.98 -9.56 -1.36
C GLN A 95 9.90 -8.50 -1.64
N LEU A 96 9.04 -8.73 -2.65
CA LEU A 96 7.94 -7.81 -2.95
C LEU A 96 6.93 -7.73 -1.82
N TYR A 97 6.59 -8.85 -1.17
CA TYR A 97 5.74 -8.85 0.01
C TYR A 97 6.37 -8.08 1.17
N GLU A 98 7.65 -8.31 1.46
CA GLU A 98 8.38 -7.61 2.52
C GLU A 98 8.41 -6.09 2.28
N GLU A 99 8.80 -5.66 1.08
CA GLU A 99 8.82 -4.24 0.72
C GLU A 99 7.42 -3.62 0.78
N ALA A 100 6.39 -4.32 0.29
CA ALA A 100 5.01 -3.85 0.34
C ALA A 100 4.56 -3.58 1.78
N HIS A 101 4.80 -4.54 2.68
CA HIS A 101 4.45 -4.41 4.09
C HIS A 101 5.22 -3.29 4.78
N ALA A 102 6.50 -3.11 4.46
CA ALA A 102 7.30 -2.02 4.99
C ALA A 102 6.71 -0.64 4.61
N PHE A 103 6.37 -0.44 3.33
CA PHE A 103 5.76 0.82 2.88
C PHE A 103 4.36 1.05 3.47
N LEU A 104 3.53 0.01 3.57
CA LEU A 104 2.20 0.15 4.19
C LEU A 104 2.28 0.47 5.69
N MET A 105 3.26 -0.10 6.40
CA MET A 105 3.51 0.25 7.80
C MET A 105 3.98 1.69 7.95
N ALA A 106 4.87 2.16 7.08
CA ALA A 106 5.32 3.55 7.08
C ALA A 106 4.15 4.52 6.82
N ALA A 107 3.31 4.22 5.83
CA ALA A 107 2.14 5.05 5.52
C ALA A 107 1.13 5.07 6.69
N GLU A 108 0.89 3.93 7.34
CA GLU A 108 0.04 3.86 8.52
C GLU A 108 0.61 4.66 9.70
N ALA A 109 1.93 4.63 9.93
CA ALA A 109 2.58 5.42 10.98
C ALA A 109 2.36 6.92 10.77
N LEU A 110 2.19 7.35 9.52
CA LEU A 110 1.81 8.71 9.12
C LEU A 110 0.29 8.91 9.01
N SER A 111 -0.50 8.05 9.65
CA SER A 111 -1.96 8.11 9.71
C SER A 111 -2.68 7.94 8.36
N HIS A 112 -2.09 7.26 7.38
CA HIS A 112 -2.78 6.94 6.13
C HIS A 112 -3.82 5.82 6.34
N VAL A 113 -5.10 6.17 6.17
CA VAL A 113 -6.22 5.29 6.52
C VAL A 113 -6.31 4.08 5.60
N GLU A 114 -6.14 4.27 4.30
CA GLU A 114 -6.20 3.20 3.30
C GLU A 114 -5.03 2.21 3.43
N ALA A 115 -3.86 2.67 3.89
CA ALA A 115 -2.73 1.78 4.18
C ALA A 115 -3.07 0.85 5.35
N LYS A 116 -3.65 1.39 6.44
CA LYS A 116 -4.14 0.61 7.59
C LYS A 116 -5.19 -0.43 7.16
N ARG A 117 -6.13 -0.03 6.30
CA ARG A 117 -7.13 -0.96 5.71
C ARG A 117 -6.50 -2.07 4.92
N LEU A 118 -5.57 -1.73 4.03
CA LEU A 118 -4.91 -2.69 3.16
C LEU A 118 -4.08 -3.69 3.98
N ARG A 119 -3.43 -3.24 5.07
CA ARG A 119 -2.79 -4.16 6.03
C ARG A 119 -3.80 -5.09 6.69
N GLY A 120 -4.97 -4.58 7.07
CA GLY A 120 -6.07 -5.41 7.56
C GLY A 120 -6.46 -6.51 6.57
N LEU A 121 -6.60 -6.17 5.29
CA LEU A 121 -6.85 -7.15 4.22
C LEU A 121 -5.73 -8.17 4.05
N CYS A 122 -4.46 -7.77 4.22
CA CYS A 122 -3.34 -8.70 4.14
C CYS A 122 -3.43 -9.77 5.22
N TYR A 123 -3.78 -9.41 6.46
CA TYR A 123 -4.00 -10.39 7.53
C TYR A 123 -5.23 -11.27 7.29
N ILE A 124 -6.33 -10.73 6.76
CA ILE A 124 -7.54 -11.52 6.47
C ILE A 124 -7.27 -12.61 5.43
N ASN A 125 -6.44 -12.32 4.43
CA ASN A 125 -6.22 -13.20 3.28
C ASN A 125 -4.86 -13.92 3.30
N GLY A 126 -4.00 -13.65 4.29
CA GLY A 126 -2.66 -14.22 4.36
C GLY A 126 -1.68 -13.71 3.29
N TRP A 127 -1.85 -12.47 2.79
CA TRP A 127 -0.99 -11.93 1.73
C TRP A 127 0.39 -11.54 2.26
N GLY A 128 1.35 -12.45 2.12
CA GLY A 128 2.73 -12.24 2.57
C GLY A 128 2.90 -12.18 4.10
N VAL A 129 1.84 -12.51 4.85
CA VAL A 129 1.81 -12.61 6.32
C VAL A 129 0.94 -13.80 6.72
N PRO A 130 1.14 -14.40 7.91
CA PRO A 130 0.22 -15.41 8.41
C PRO A 130 -1.22 -14.88 8.49
N GLU A 131 -2.18 -15.72 8.11
CA GLU A 131 -3.60 -15.37 8.19
C GLU A 131 -4.01 -15.14 9.65
N ASP A 132 -4.58 -13.96 9.91
CA ASP A 132 -5.14 -13.57 11.20
C ASP A 132 -6.36 -12.66 10.96
N LYS A 133 -7.51 -13.29 10.73
CA LYS A 133 -8.76 -12.58 10.44
C LYS A 133 -9.13 -11.59 11.54
N LYS A 134 -8.93 -11.96 12.81
CA LYS A 134 -9.29 -11.11 13.95
C LYS A 134 -8.49 -9.81 13.92
N LYS A 135 -7.16 -9.91 13.85
CA LYS A 135 -6.28 -8.74 13.73
C LYS A 135 -6.59 -7.92 12.47
N GLY A 136 -6.87 -8.60 11.36
CA GLY A 136 -7.24 -7.94 10.12
C GLY A 136 -8.52 -7.10 10.24
N PHE A 137 -9.55 -7.62 10.91
CA PHE A 137 -10.77 -6.86 11.18
C PHE A 137 -10.54 -5.70 12.16
N GLU A 138 -9.75 -5.91 13.22
CA GLU A 138 -9.42 -4.85 14.18
C GLU A 138 -8.76 -3.66 13.48
N LEU A 139 -7.83 -3.91 12.54
CA LEU A 139 -7.21 -2.86 11.72
C LEU A 139 -8.21 -2.13 10.82
N ILE A 140 -9.13 -2.86 10.18
CA ILE A 140 -10.17 -2.26 9.33
C ILE A 140 -11.13 -1.41 10.17
N VAL A 141 -11.58 -1.89 11.33
CA VAL A 141 -12.43 -1.11 12.24
C VAL A 141 -11.71 0.13 12.74
N ALA A 142 -10.44 0.00 13.16
CA ALA A 142 -9.63 1.13 13.59
C ALA A 142 -9.46 2.18 12.47
N SER A 143 -9.38 1.75 11.21
CA SER A 143 -9.32 2.67 10.07
C SER A 143 -10.62 3.47 9.89
N ILE A 144 -11.79 2.83 10.08
CA ILE A 144 -13.11 3.47 9.96
C ILE A 144 -13.33 4.47 11.09
N GLN A 145 -12.92 4.11 12.30
CA GLN A 145 -12.91 5.01 13.44
C GLN A 145 -12.01 6.22 13.18
N GLN A 146 -10.83 6.02 12.61
CA GLN A 146 -9.87 7.07 12.33
C GLN A 146 -10.39 8.13 11.34
N GLU A 147 -11.11 7.73 10.30
CA GLU A 147 -11.75 8.68 9.36
C GLU A 147 -13.20 9.01 9.70
N ASN A 148 -13.67 8.62 10.89
CA ASN A 148 -15.03 8.85 11.39
C ASN A 148 -16.15 8.53 10.38
N SER A 149 -15.99 7.44 9.62
CA SER A 149 -16.87 7.10 8.48
C SER A 149 -17.73 5.86 8.75
N TRP A 150 -18.29 5.77 9.96
CA TRP A 150 -19.16 4.65 10.36
C TRP A 150 -20.43 4.53 9.52
N ASP A 151 -20.91 5.64 8.96
CA ASP A 151 -22.02 5.70 7.99
C ASP A 151 -21.68 5.02 6.66
N ARG A 152 -20.38 4.90 6.32
CA ARG A 152 -19.88 4.32 5.07
C ARG A 152 -19.41 2.88 5.20
N VAL A 153 -19.61 2.25 6.35
CA VAL A 153 -19.16 0.86 6.61
C VAL A 153 -19.60 -0.10 5.49
N PRO A 154 -20.88 -0.12 5.04
CA PRO A 154 -21.29 -1.04 3.98
C PRO A 154 -20.52 -0.82 2.66
N GLN A 155 -20.29 0.44 2.28
CA GLN A 155 -19.58 0.79 1.04
C GLN A 155 -18.09 0.44 1.14
N ILE A 156 -17.47 0.73 2.28
CA ILE A 156 -16.08 0.38 2.57
C ILE A 156 -15.92 -1.14 2.48
N PHE A 157 -16.76 -1.92 3.15
CA PHE A 157 -16.72 -3.38 3.12
C PHE A 157 -16.96 -3.92 1.71
N ALA A 158 -17.91 -3.33 0.96
CA ALA A 158 -18.17 -3.71 -0.41
C ALA A 158 -16.98 -3.49 -1.35
N SER A 159 -16.32 -2.33 -1.25
CA SER A 159 -15.13 -2.04 -2.04
C SER A 159 -13.96 -3.00 -1.76
N MET A 160 -13.93 -3.62 -0.57
CA MET A 160 -12.91 -4.58 -0.16
C MET A 160 -13.32 -6.04 -0.41
N GLY A 161 -14.52 -6.30 -0.92
CA GLY A 161 -15.05 -7.65 -1.11
C GLY A 161 -15.47 -8.35 0.20
N LEU A 162 -15.67 -7.59 1.29
CA LEU A 162 -16.08 -8.10 2.60
C LEU A 162 -17.60 -8.04 2.80
N ASN A 163 -18.38 -8.52 1.83
CA ASN A 163 -19.85 -8.41 1.83
C ASN A 163 -20.61 -9.58 2.50
N LYS A 164 -19.90 -10.51 3.15
CA LYS A 164 -20.55 -11.65 3.79
C LYS A 164 -21.19 -11.27 5.13
N PRO A 165 -22.34 -11.87 5.50
CA PRO A 165 -23.03 -11.61 6.77
C PRO A 165 -22.13 -11.79 8.01
N GLU A 166 -21.20 -12.74 7.96
CA GLU A 166 -20.24 -12.99 9.05
C GLU A 166 -19.35 -11.77 9.38
N PHE A 167 -19.13 -10.87 8.41
CA PHE A 167 -18.30 -9.69 8.62
C PHE A 167 -19.06 -8.58 9.34
N PHE A 168 -20.33 -8.39 9.03
CA PHE A 168 -21.19 -7.43 9.73
C PHE A 168 -21.43 -7.86 11.19
N SER A 169 -21.58 -9.16 11.46
CA SER A 169 -21.72 -9.66 12.83
C SER A 169 -20.44 -9.41 13.65
N ALA A 170 -19.25 -9.67 13.08
CA ALA A 170 -17.97 -9.37 13.72
C ALA A 170 -17.79 -7.88 14.00
N LEU A 171 -18.16 -7.01 13.05
CA LEU A 171 -18.10 -5.56 13.21
C LEU A 171 -19.00 -5.06 14.35
N THR A 172 -20.22 -5.59 14.45
CA THR A 172 -21.15 -5.23 15.53
C THR A 172 -20.58 -5.59 16.91
N GLN A 173 -19.89 -6.73 17.03
CA GLN A 173 -19.24 -7.17 18.27
C GLN A 173 -18.04 -6.28 18.65
N MET A 174 -17.29 -5.77 17.68
CA MET A 174 -16.14 -4.90 17.93
C MET A 174 -16.56 -3.46 18.27
N ARG A 175 -17.63 -2.95 17.66
CA ARG A 175 -18.19 -1.61 17.97
C ARG A 175 -18.68 -1.49 19.43
N GLY A 176 -19.13 -2.59 20.03
CA GLY A 176 -19.60 -2.61 21.42
C GLY A 176 -18.49 -2.66 22.48
N LYS A 177 -17.21 -2.70 22.09
CA LYS A 177 -16.05 -2.83 23.00
C LYS A 177 -15.19 -1.57 23.10
N THR A 178 -15.53 -0.52 22.36
CA THR A 178 -14.94 0.83 22.41
C THR A 178 -15.85 1.79 23.14
#